data_AF-A0A9E5KQV5-F1
#
_entry.id   AF-A0A9E5KQV5-F1
#
_cell.length_a   1.000
_cell.length_b   1.000
_cell.length_c   1.000
_cell.angle_alpha   90.00
_cell.angle_beta   90.00
_cell.angle_gamma   90.00
#
_symmetry.space_group_name_H-M   'P 1'
#
loop_
_entity.id
_entity.type
_entity.pdbx_description
1 polymer ?
#
loop_
_entity_poly.entity_id
_entity_poly.type
_entity_poly.pdbx_seq_one_letter_code
_entity_poly.pdbx_strand_id
1 'polypeptide(L)' 'IQAPPVGTKGTVRYVDDLGSLGVAWDNGSSLQVVYGEDLCRKLENEDNG' A
#
# COMPACT_ATOMS: atom_id res chain seq x y z
N ILE A 1 11.52 -8.43 -4.91
CA ILE A 1 10.91 -7.42 -5.81
C ILE A 1 11.05 -6.06 -5.13
N GLN A 2 11.37 -5.02 -5.89
CA GLN A 2 11.63 -3.67 -5.37
C GLN A 2 10.29 -2.92 -5.18
N ALA A 3 10.20 -1.68 -5.69
CA ALA A 3 9.01 -0.87 -5.65
C ALA A 3 7.88 -1.54 -6.44
N PRO A 4 6.64 -1.50 -5.95
CA PRO A 4 5.49 -1.89 -6.74
C PRO A 4 5.34 -0.95 -7.94
N PRO A 5 5.01 -1.46 -9.15
CA PRO A 5 4.60 -0.60 -10.26
C PRO A 5 3.30 0.15 -9.93
N VAL A 6 3.10 1.31 -10.58
CA VAL A 6 1.89 2.13 -10.39
C VAL A 6 0.63 1.30 -10.66
N GLY A 7 -0.35 1.41 -9.76
CA GLY A 7 -1.62 0.67 -9.85
C GLY A 7 -1.60 -0.71 -9.20
N THR A 8 -0.45 -1.16 -8.68
CA THR A 8 -0.40 -2.36 -7.83
C THR A 8 -1.29 -2.17 -6.62
N LYS A 9 -2.07 -3.21 -6.30
CA LYS A 9 -2.94 -3.26 -5.14
C LYS A 9 -2.27 -4.06 -4.02
N GLY A 10 -2.68 -3.78 -2.80
CA GLY A 10 -2.16 -4.46 -1.63
C GLY A 10 -3.00 -4.13 -0.41
N THR A 11 -2.79 -4.92 0.62
CA THR A 11 -3.47 -4.76 1.91
C THR A 11 -2.52 -4.14 2.91
N VAL A 12 -2.91 -3.01 3.52
CA VAL A 12 -2.17 -2.40 4.62
C VAL A 12 -2.19 -3.36 5.82
N ARG A 13 -1.02 -3.66 6.38
CA ARG A 13 -0.84 -4.56 7.52
C ARG A 13 -0.55 -3.82 8.82
N TYR A 14 0.22 -2.75 8.74
CA TYR A 14 0.60 -1.94 9.89
C TYR A 14 1.02 -0.54 9.45
N VAL A 15 1.16 0.33 10.44
CA VAL A 15 1.75 1.66 10.33
C VAL A 15 2.84 1.76 11.37
N ASP A 16 4.03 2.20 10.99
CA ASP A 16 5.17 2.35 11.92
C ASP A 16 5.24 3.75 12.52
N ASP A 17 6.09 3.93 13.54
CA ASP A 17 6.26 5.21 14.27
C ASP A 17 6.74 6.38 13.38
N LEU A 18 7.31 6.08 12.21
CA LEU A 18 7.71 7.07 11.20
C LEU A 18 6.55 7.53 10.30
N GLY A 19 5.37 6.91 10.42
CA GLY A 19 4.21 7.19 9.57
C GLY A 19 4.21 6.45 8.22
N SER A 20 5.08 5.45 8.05
CA SER A 20 5.10 4.59 6.87
C SER A 20 4.01 3.51 6.93
N LEU A 21 3.41 3.18 5.79
CA LEU A 21 2.45 2.08 5.67
C LEU A 21 3.16 0.80 5.21
N GLY A 22 3.14 -0.22 6.05
CA GLY A 22 3.51 -1.57 5.69
C GLY A 22 2.40 -2.23 4.86
N VAL A 23 2.63 -2.40 3.56
CA VAL A 23 1.65 -2.97 2.63
C VAL A 23 2.10 -4.36 2.17
N ALA A 24 1.22 -5.35 2.32
CA ALA A 24 1.36 -6.63 1.65
C ALA A 24 0.84 -6.50 0.22
N TRP A 25 1.74 -6.24 -0.73
CA TRP A 25 1.40 -6.07 -2.14
C TRP A 25 1.06 -7.40 -2.82
N ASP A 26 0.03 -7.41 -3.65
CA ASP A 26 -0.49 -8.64 -4.29
C ASP A 26 0.51 -9.28 -5.25
N ASN A 27 1.46 -8.48 -5.78
CA ASN A 27 2.52 -8.95 -6.68
C ASN A 27 3.79 -9.41 -5.93
N GLY A 28 3.78 -9.43 -4.59
CA GLY A 28 4.94 -9.80 -3.76
C GLY A 28 6.01 -8.71 -3.62
N SER A 29 5.69 -7.45 -3.94
CA SER A 29 6.56 -6.31 -3.58
C SER A 29 6.59 -6.10 -2.07
N SER A 30 7.63 -5.42 -1.58
CA SER A 30 7.83 -5.18 -0.15
C SER A 30 8.19 -3.74 0.20
N LEU A 31 8.19 -2.81 -0.76
CA LEU A 31 8.44 -1.40 -0.47
C LEU A 31 7.24 -0.80 0.28
N GLN A 32 7.52 -0.07 1.35
CA GLN A 32 6.52 0.62 2.16
C GLN A 32 6.07 1.92 1.48
N VAL A 33 4.91 2.43 1.87
CA VAL A 33 4.44 3.75 1.41
C VAL A 33 4.81 4.79 2.47
N VAL A 34 5.64 5.76 2.10
CA VAL A 34 6.11 6.83 2.99
C VAL A 34 5.21 8.06 2.86
N TYR A 35 4.73 8.57 3.99
CA TYR A 35 3.93 9.79 4.02
C TYR A 35 4.73 11.01 3.51
N GLY A 36 4.16 11.76 2.58
CA GLY A 36 4.77 12.96 2.00
C GLY A 36 5.64 12.70 0.76
N GLU A 37 6.12 11.46 0.58
CA GLU A 37 6.93 11.06 -0.59
C GLU A 37 6.09 10.26 -1.59
N ASP A 38 5.27 9.32 -1.10
CA ASP A 38 4.50 8.40 -1.93
C ASP A 38 3.01 8.77 -2.04
N LEU A 39 2.36 8.27 -3.09
CA LEU A 39 0.93 8.43 -3.34
C LEU A 39 0.22 7.09 -3.31
N CYS A 40 -0.78 6.96 -2.44
CA CYS A 40 -1.70 5.83 -2.42
C CYS A 40 -3.13 6.30 -2.18
N ARG A 41 -4.11 5.50 -2.60
CA ARG A 41 -5.53 5.74 -2.29
C ARG A 41 -6.15 4.50 -1.69
N LYS A 42 -7.05 4.68 -0.72
CA LYS A 42 -7.89 3.58 -0.24
C LYS A 42 -8.81 3.15 -1.38
N LEU A 43 -8.88 1.84 -1.61
CA LEU A 43 -9.88 1.26 -2.51
C LEU A 43 -11.15 1.06 -1.68
N GLU A 44 -12.28 1.58 -2.16
CA GLU A 44 -13.57 1.21 -1.59
C GLU A 44 -13.80 -0.28 -1.87
N ASN A 45 -14.30 -1.01 -0.87
CA ASN A 45 -14.82 -2.34 -1.11
C ASN A 45 -16.02 -2.18 -2.03
N GLU A 46 -16.10 -2.98 -3.09
CA GLU A 46 -17.30 -3.07 -3.92
C GLU A 46 -18.37 -3.86 -3.13
N ASP A 47 -18.80 -3.34 -1.97
CA ASP A 47 -20.06 -3.74 -1.33
C ASP A 47 -21.17 -3.04 -2.14
N ASN A 48 -21.44 -3.56 -3.34
CA ASN A 48 -22.75 -3.42 -3.94
C ASN A 48 -23.70 -4.24 -3.07
N GLY A 49 -24.51 -3.54 -2.26
CA GLY A 49 -25.51 -4.14 -1.37
C GLY A 49 -26.47 -5.11 -2.07
#